data_AF-A0A1N6TKJ4-F1
#
_entry.id   AF-A0A1N6TKJ4-F1
#
_cell.length_a   1.000
_cell.length_b   1.000
_cell.length_c   1.000
_cell.angle_alpha   90.00
_cell.angle_beta   90.00
_cell.angle_gamma   90.00
#
_symmetry.space_group_name_H-M   'P 1'
#
loop_
_entity.id
_entity.type
_entity.pdbx_description
1 polymer ?
#
loop_
_entity_poly.entity_id
_entity_poly.type
_entity_poly.pdbx_seq_one_letter_code
_entity_poly.pdbx_strand_id
1 'polypeptide(L)'
;MPTAFELWKAELLIVGNIIQDGDAVTPPDEAQRRFQRYCAMLDALTGNEGAHYALAIVQSVQAEHDYGAYQTASRAAWRFGETAYCTALLHELPRLIATLPDWAGDFLVGIANGAGTPQASAISCFNTLLAAAPPAQQALITAFIDQEEDDGWFEHCPGVLGQP
;
A
#
# COMPACT_ATOMS: atom_id res chain seq x y z
N MET A 1 5.15 16.57 23.33
CA MET A 1 5.57 17.23 22.08
C MET A 1 5.65 16.15 21.02
N PRO A 2 4.99 16.31 19.86
CA PRO A 2 5.07 15.33 18.79
C PRO A 2 6.51 15.24 18.24
N THR A 3 6.93 14.02 17.91
CA THR A 3 8.21 13.72 17.28
C THR A 3 8.23 14.18 15.81
N ALA A 4 9.42 14.23 15.21
CA ALA A 4 9.56 14.54 13.79
C ALA A 4 8.80 13.53 12.90
N PHE A 5 8.83 12.24 13.27
CA PHE A 5 8.04 11.21 12.59
C PHE A 5 6.54 11.45 12.73
N GLU A 6 6.04 11.77 13.93
CA GLU A 6 4.60 11.99 14.14
C GLU A 6 4.08 13.20 13.34
N LEU A 7 4.87 14.28 13.28
CA LEU A 7 4.54 15.45 12.45
C LEU A 7 4.53 15.11 10.96
N TRP A 8 5.56 14.39 10.49
CA TRP A 8 5.66 13.95 9.11
C TRP A 8 4.51 13.01 8.72
N LYS A 9 4.20 12.02 9.57
CA LYS A 9 3.09 11.09 9.36
C LYS A 9 1.76 11.83 9.32
N ALA A 10 1.51 12.74 10.25
CA ALA A 10 0.27 13.51 10.28
C ALA A 10 0.08 14.30 8.99
N GLU A 11 1.13 14.98 8.52
CA GLU A 11 1.09 15.68 7.23
C GLU A 11 0.84 14.71 6.07
N LEU A 12 1.55 13.58 6.02
CA LEU A 12 1.42 12.59 4.95
C LEU A 12 -0.01 12.04 4.85
N LEU A 13 -0.66 11.76 5.98
CA LEU A 13 -2.05 11.30 6.00
C LEU A 13 -3.02 12.37 5.50
N ILE A 14 -2.76 13.65 5.80
CA ILE A 14 -3.59 14.76 5.32
C ILE A 14 -3.44 14.92 3.80
N VAL A 15 -2.21 14.94 3.29
CA VAL A 15 -1.98 15.16 1.85
C VAL A 15 -2.19 13.90 1.02
N GLY A 16 -2.12 12.71 1.61
CA GLY A 16 -2.41 11.42 0.97
C GLY A 16 -3.90 11.13 0.81
N ASN A 17 -4.77 11.89 1.50
CA ASN A 17 -6.20 11.94 1.17
C ASN A 17 -6.39 12.82 -0.07
N ILE A 18 -6.06 12.26 -1.24
CA ILE A 18 -6.06 12.95 -2.53
C ILE A 18 -7.46 13.49 -2.82
N ILE A 19 -7.53 14.76 -3.22
CA ILE A 19 -8.78 15.42 -3.56
C ILE A 19 -9.40 14.74 -4.79
N GLN A 20 -10.66 14.33 -4.69
CA GLN A 20 -11.36 13.56 -5.72
C GLN A 20 -12.13 14.45 -6.69
N ASP A 21 -12.35 13.95 -7.91
CA ASP A 21 -13.24 14.56 -8.90
C ASP A 21 -14.67 14.62 -8.33
N GLY A 22 -15.09 15.81 -7.88
CA GLY A 22 -16.35 16.03 -7.18
C GLY A 22 -16.24 16.90 -5.93
N ASP A 23 -15.02 17.12 -5.42
CA ASP A 23 -14.77 18.11 -4.38
C ASP A 23 -14.97 19.53 -4.95
N ALA A 24 -16.05 20.20 -4.53
CA ALA A 24 -16.36 21.58 -4.88
C ALA A 24 -15.84 22.61 -3.86
N VAL A 25 -15.25 22.15 -2.76
CA VAL A 25 -14.79 22.96 -1.63
C VAL A 25 -13.33 23.37 -1.82
N THR A 26 -12.50 22.44 -2.31
CA THR A 26 -11.07 22.62 -2.49
C THR A 26 -10.77 23.24 -3.85
N PRO A 27 -10.16 24.45 -3.92
CA PRO A 27 -9.77 25.05 -5.19
C PRO A 27 -8.77 24.17 -5.96
N PRO A 28 -8.79 24.14 -7.29
CA PRO A 28 -7.87 23.32 -8.09
C PRO A 28 -6.38 23.54 -7.76
N ASP A 29 -5.98 24.79 -7.53
CA ASP A 29 -4.59 25.11 -7.17
C ASP A 29 -4.19 24.50 -5.82
N GLU A 30 -5.12 24.41 -4.87
CA GLU A 30 -4.89 23.78 -3.57
C GLU A 30 -4.80 22.27 -3.70
N ALA A 31 -5.68 21.65 -4.51
CA ALA A 31 -5.64 20.23 -4.80
C ALA A 31 -4.30 19.85 -5.44
N GLN A 32 -3.86 20.60 -6.45
CA GLN A 32 -2.57 20.41 -7.11
C GLN A 32 -1.40 20.59 -6.14
N ARG A 33 -1.44 21.60 -5.28
CA ARG A 33 -0.40 21.84 -4.26
C ARG A 33 -0.29 20.67 -3.28
N ARG A 34 -1.42 20.13 -2.81
CA ARG A 34 -1.44 18.97 -1.90
C ARG A 34 -0.92 17.71 -2.57
N PHE A 35 -1.32 17.46 -3.81
CA PHE A 35 -0.82 16.36 -4.62
C PHE A 35 0.72 16.43 -4.76
N GLN A 36 1.24 17.60 -5.17
CA GLN A 36 2.68 17.81 -5.29
C GLN A 36 3.40 17.63 -3.95
N ARG A 37 2.79 18.09 -2.85
CA ARG A 37 3.35 17.91 -1.51
C ARG A 37 3.42 16.43 -1.13
N TYR A 38 2.38 15.66 -1.40
CA TYR A 38 2.36 14.22 -1.16
C TYR A 38 3.50 13.52 -1.92
N CYS A 39 3.61 13.75 -3.23
CA CYS A 39 4.68 13.17 -4.03
C CYS A 39 6.07 13.58 -3.52
N ALA A 40 6.28 14.87 -3.22
CA ALA A 40 7.55 15.37 -2.70
C ALA A 40 7.93 14.74 -1.35
N MET A 41 6.96 14.48 -0.47
CA MET A 41 7.19 13.82 0.81
C MET A 41 7.64 12.36 0.63
N LEU A 42 7.04 11.64 -0.33
CA LEU A 42 7.42 10.28 -0.66
C LEU A 42 8.78 10.21 -1.34
N ASP A 43 9.05 11.13 -2.27
CA ASP A 43 10.31 11.19 -3.01
C ASP A 43 11.51 11.50 -2.12
N ALA A 44 11.31 12.27 -1.06
CA ALA A 44 12.35 12.62 -0.09
C ALA A 44 12.83 11.42 0.76
N LEU A 45 12.08 10.31 0.79
CA LEU A 45 12.44 9.13 1.58
C LEU A 45 13.57 8.33 0.92
N THR A 46 14.54 7.95 1.74
CA THR A 46 15.71 7.18 1.31
C THR A 46 15.58 5.69 1.58
N GLY A 47 14.69 5.29 2.49
CA GLY A 47 14.55 3.91 2.98
C GLY A 47 15.31 3.65 4.29
N ASN A 48 16.08 4.63 4.78
CA ASN A 48 16.89 4.51 5.99
C ASN A 48 16.22 5.13 7.24
N GLU A 49 15.03 5.71 7.10
CA GLU A 49 14.29 6.38 8.18
C GLU A 49 13.68 5.37 9.17
N GLY A 50 13.56 4.11 8.77
CA GLY A 50 13.08 2.99 9.58
C GLY A 50 11.73 2.44 9.11
N ALA A 51 11.49 1.15 9.37
CA ALA A 51 10.36 0.39 8.82
C ALA A 51 8.97 0.98 9.13
N HIS A 52 8.83 1.74 10.23
CA HIS A 52 7.58 2.43 10.59
C HIS A 52 7.14 3.49 9.57
N TYR A 53 8.05 3.99 8.73
CA TYR A 53 7.72 4.87 7.61
C TYR A 53 6.99 4.11 6.49
N ALA A 54 7.36 2.85 6.20
CA ALA A 54 6.65 2.03 5.22
C ALA A 54 5.17 1.86 5.59
N LEU A 55 4.88 1.62 6.87
CA LEU A 55 3.50 1.55 7.38
C LEU A 55 2.75 2.87 7.19
N ALA A 56 3.37 4.01 7.52
CA ALA A 56 2.75 5.31 7.34
C ALA A 56 2.43 5.61 5.86
N ILE A 57 3.28 5.15 4.93
CA ILE A 57 3.04 5.30 3.49
C ILE A 57 1.80 4.51 3.07
N VAL A 58 1.69 3.23 3.44
CA VAL A 58 0.50 2.43 3.09
C VAL A 58 -0.76 3.00 3.75
N GLN A 59 -0.66 3.51 4.99
CA GLN A 59 -1.76 4.20 5.68
C GLN A 59 -2.22 5.47 4.98
N SER A 60 -1.34 6.13 4.22
CA SER A 60 -1.70 7.36 3.50
C SER A 60 -2.62 7.11 2.30
N VAL A 61 -2.74 5.86 1.83
CA VAL A 61 -3.65 5.43 0.77
C VAL A 61 -5.09 5.46 1.27
N GLN A 62 -5.83 6.46 0.81
CA GLN A 62 -7.16 6.83 1.32
C GLN A 62 -8.15 7.25 0.21
N ALA A 63 -7.68 7.50 -1.00
CA ALA A 63 -8.48 7.93 -2.14
C ALA A 63 -8.77 6.78 -3.12
N GLU A 64 -9.89 6.87 -3.82
CA GLU A 64 -10.23 5.93 -4.89
C GLU A 64 -9.41 6.24 -6.15
N HIS A 65 -9.44 7.51 -6.58
CA HIS A 65 -8.64 8.01 -7.69
C HIS A 65 -7.38 8.71 -7.16
N ASP A 66 -6.22 8.20 -7.55
CA ASP A 66 -4.91 8.67 -7.07
C ASP A 66 -4.15 9.51 -8.10
N TYR A 67 -4.60 9.50 -9.36
CA TYR A 67 -3.92 10.15 -10.49
C TYR A 67 -2.41 9.78 -10.59
N GLY A 68 -2.06 8.53 -10.23
CA GLY A 68 -0.70 7.99 -10.22
C GLY A 68 0.11 8.23 -8.93
N ALA A 69 -0.46 8.88 -7.91
CA ALA A 69 0.20 9.12 -6.63
C ALA A 69 0.57 7.82 -5.88
N TYR A 70 -0.28 6.79 -5.88
CA TYR A 70 -0.09 5.60 -5.08
C TYR A 70 0.89 4.60 -5.69
N GLN A 71 1.16 4.69 -7.00
CA GLN A 71 2.33 4.06 -7.60
C GLN A 71 3.63 4.63 -7.00
N THR A 72 3.66 5.94 -6.71
CA THR A 72 4.79 6.58 -6.02
C THR A 72 4.88 6.12 -4.57
N ALA A 73 3.73 5.99 -3.89
CA ALA A 73 3.66 5.47 -2.52
C ALA A 73 4.19 4.04 -2.43
N SER A 74 3.75 3.15 -3.32
CA SER A 74 4.22 1.76 -3.42
C SER A 74 5.75 1.70 -3.57
N ARG A 75 6.29 2.46 -4.54
CA ARG A 75 7.74 2.53 -4.78
C ARG A 75 8.50 3.09 -3.57
N ALA A 76 7.96 4.09 -2.89
CA ALA A 76 8.59 4.67 -1.70
C ALA A 76 8.59 3.67 -0.54
N ALA A 77 7.49 2.96 -0.31
CA ALA A 77 7.40 1.92 0.72
C ALA A 77 8.37 0.76 0.43
N TRP A 78 8.56 0.38 -0.84
CA TRP A 78 9.51 -0.65 -1.25
C TRP A 78 10.98 -0.31 -0.92
N ARG A 79 11.35 0.98 -0.85
CA ARG A 79 12.73 1.42 -0.49
C ARG A 79 13.16 0.95 0.90
N PHE A 80 12.22 0.68 1.80
CA PHE A 80 12.48 0.18 3.16
C PHE A 80 12.79 -1.32 3.20
N GLY A 81 12.78 -1.97 2.04
CA GLY A 81 13.06 -3.40 1.90
C GLY A 81 11.80 -4.26 2.02
N GLU A 82 11.94 -5.47 1.50
CA GLU A 82 10.86 -6.43 1.28
C GLU A 82 10.07 -6.73 2.57
N THR A 83 10.76 -7.00 3.67
CA THR A 83 10.11 -7.35 4.94
C THR A 83 9.31 -6.18 5.51
N ALA A 84 9.86 -4.96 5.46
CA ALA A 84 9.18 -3.77 5.95
C ALA A 84 7.94 -3.47 5.10
N TYR A 85 8.07 -3.58 3.77
CA TYR A 85 6.97 -3.40 2.83
C TYR A 85 5.86 -4.44 3.05
N CYS A 86 6.18 -5.74 3.06
CA CYS A 86 5.18 -6.79 3.22
C CYS A 86 4.50 -6.72 4.59
N THR A 87 5.23 -6.39 5.66
CA THR A 87 4.65 -6.20 7.00
C THR A 87 3.69 -5.01 7.04
N ALA A 88 4.09 -3.88 6.43
CA ALA A 88 3.25 -2.68 6.34
C ALA A 88 1.97 -2.95 5.54
N LEU A 89 2.10 -3.60 4.38
CA LEU A 89 0.97 -3.96 3.54
C LEU A 89 0.04 -4.92 4.28
N LEU A 90 0.58 -6.00 4.86
CA LEU A 90 -0.22 -6.98 5.58
C LEU A 90 -1.04 -6.33 6.70
N HIS A 91 -0.44 -5.41 7.45
CA HIS A 91 -1.12 -4.64 8.50
C HIS A 91 -2.31 -3.83 7.97
N GLU A 92 -2.19 -3.23 6.79
CA GLU A 92 -3.20 -2.32 6.23
C GLU A 92 -4.20 -2.99 5.28
N LEU A 93 -3.89 -4.19 4.78
CA LEU A 93 -4.77 -4.93 3.87
C LEU A 93 -6.21 -5.05 4.36
N PRO A 94 -6.50 -5.37 5.65
CA PRO A 94 -7.88 -5.45 6.10
C PRO A 94 -8.67 -4.15 5.92
N ARG A 95 -8.02 -3.00 6.12
CA ARG A 95 -8.63 -1.68 5.86
C ARG A 95 -8.80 -1.47 4.37
N LEU A 96 -7.75 -1.71 3.57
CA LEU A 96 -7.79 -1.51 2.12
C LEU A 96 -8.86 -2.39 1.47
N ILE A 97 -8.94 -3.68 1.81
CA ILE A 97 -9.99 -4.59 1.32
C ILE A 97 -11.39 -4.03 1.63
N ALA A 98 -11.58 -3.47 2.83
CA ALA A 98 -12.89 -2.96 3.25
C ALA A 98 -13.27 -1.62 2.60
N THR A 99 -12.31 -0.74 2.29
CA THR A 99 -12.58 0.64 1.86
C THR A 99 -12.14 0.97 0.45
N LEU A 100 -11.12 0.29 -0.06
CA LEU A 100 -10.41 0.54 -1.32
C LEU A 100 -9.93 -0.79 -1.94
N PRO A 101 -10.84 -1.72 -2.28
CA PRO A 101 -10.48 -3.07 -2.71
C PRO A 101 -9.60 -3.09 -3.97
N ASP A 102 -9.79 -2.14 -4.89
CA ASP A 102 -8.95 -2.02 -6.10
C ASP A 102 -7.48 -1.75 -5.74
N TRP A 103 -7.23 -0.91 -4.73
CA TRP A 103 -5.86 -0.66 -4.24
C TRP A 103 -5.29 -1.86 -3.51
N ALA A 104 -6.12 -2.61 -2.76
CA ALA A 104 -5.69 -3.87 -2.17
C ALA A 104 -5.22 -4.86 -3.27
N GLY A 105 -5.99 -4.96 -4.36
CA GLY A 105 -5.64 -5.74 -5.55
C GLY A 105 -4.34 -5.29 -6.19
N ASP A 106 -4.21 -4.00 -6.53
CA ASP A 106 -3.02 -3.45 -7.19
C ASP A 106 -1.73 -3.69 -6.39
N PHE A 107 -1.75 -3.46 -5.07
CA PHE A 107 -0.59 -3.72 -4.20
C PHE A 107 -0.19 -5.20 -4.17
N LEU A 108 -1.17 -6.09 -4.08
CA LEU A 108 -0.93 -7.53 -4.04
C LEU A 108 -0.45 -8.05 -5.41
N VAL A 109 -1.03 -7.57 -6.51
CA VAL A 109 -0.56 -7.87 -7.87
C VAL A 109 0.89 -7.41 -8.06
N GLY A 110 1.26 -6.27 -7.48
CA GLY A 110 2.64 -5.81 -7.43
C GLY A 110 3.60 -6.84 -6.81
N ILE A 111 3.16 -7.58 -5.79
CA ILE A 111 3.95 -8.68 -5.19
C ILE A 111 3.90 -9.93 -6.07
N ALA A 112 2.70 -10.33 -6.53
CA ALA A 112 2.50 -11.55 -7.32
C ALA A 112 3.29 -11.52 -8.64
N ASN A 113 3.37 -10.36 -9.29
CA ASN A 113 4.17 -10.13 -10.50
C ASN A 113 5.68 -10.28 -10.27
N GLY A 114 6.14 -10.41 -9.03
CA GLY A 114 7.50 -10.81 -8.70
C GLY A 114 7.84 -12.24 -9.17
N ALA A 115 6.85 -13.08 -9.45
CA ALA A 115 7.05 -14.47 -9.88
C ALA A 115 7.93 -14.55 -11.14
N GLY A 116 8.96 -15.41 -11.09
CA GLY A 116 9.91 -15.56 -12.20
C GLY A 116 10.88 -14.38 -12.37
N THR A 117 10.87 -13.40 -11.46
CA THR A 117 11.80 -12.25 -11.44
C THR A 117 12.73 -12.31 -10.22
N PRO A 118 13.76 -11.45 -10.14
CA PRO A 118 14.57 -11.30 -8.92
C PRO A 118 13.77 -10.88 -7.67
N GLN A 119 12.53 -10.41 -7.83
CA GLN A 119 11.63 -10.01 -6.74
C GLN A 119 10.77 -11.18 -6.23
N ALA A 120 10.98 -12.41 -6.71
CA ALA A 120 10.23 -13.58 -6.26
C ALA A 120 10.37 -13.85 -4.75
N SER A 121 11.43 -13.36 -4.10
CA SER A 121 11.56 -13.43 -2.64
C SER A 121 10.40 -12.74 -1.91
N ALA A 122 9.85 -11.67 -2.49
CA ALA A 122 8.73 -10.91 -1.95
C ALA A 122 7.48 -11.75 -1.75
N ILE A 123 7.23 -12.68 -2.68
CA ILE A 123 6.12 -13.64 -2.59
C ILE A 123 6.31 -14.53 -1.37
N SER A 124 7.50 -15.12 -1.21
CA SER A 124 7.83 -15.96 -0.07
C SER A 124 7.75 -15.19 1.25
N CYS A 125 8.23 -13.94 1.29
CA CYS A 125 8.13 -13.10 2.48
C CYS A 125 6.69 -12.76 2.83
N PHE A 126 5.88 -12.36 1.85
CA PHE A 126 4.47 -12.08 2.05
C PHE A 126 3.72 -13.30 2.58
N ASN A 127 3.87 -14.45 1.91
CA ASN A 127 3.23 -15.71 2.29
C ASN A 127 3.63 -16.16 3.70
N THR A 128 4.92 -16.06 4.04
CA THR A 128 5.42 -16.37 5.40
C THR A 128 4.79 -15.45 6.46
N LEU A 129 4.70 -14.14 6.18
CA LEU A 129 4.10 -13.18 7.10
C LEU A 129 2.59 -13.38 7.24
N LEU A 130 1.89 -13.67 6.14
CA LEU A 130 0.47 -13.98 6.13
C LEU A 130 0.17 -15.25 6.93
N ALA A 131 0.98 -16.30 6.78
CA ALA A 131 0.85 -17.53 7.57
C ALA A 131 1.04 -17.31 9.08
N ALA A 132 1.83 -16.30 9.46
CA ALA A 132 2.06 -15.92 10.86
C ALA A 132 1.05 -14.87 11.38
N ALA A 133 0.14 -14.37 10.53
CA ALA A 133 -0.83 -13.35 10.91
C ALA A 133 -1.89 -13.89 11.88
N PRO A 134 -2.58 -13.02 12.65
CA PRO A 134 -3.74 -13.41 13.43
C PRO A 134 -4.78 -14.15 12.56
N PRO A 135 -5.42 -15.24 13.04
CA PRO A 135 -6.28 -16.09 12.20
C PRO A 135 -7.41 -15.34 11.48
N ALA A 136 -8.00 -14.33 12.12
CA ALA A 136 -9.05 -13.52 11.50
C ALA A 136 -8.53 -12.67 10.33
N GLN A 137 -7.33 -12.09 10.49
CA GLN A 137 -6.68 -11.31 9.43
C GLN A 137 -6.22 -12.21 8.29
N GLN A 138 -5.63 -13.36 8.63
CA GLN A 138 -5.24 -14.37 7.65
C GLN A 138 -6.45 -14.81 6.81
N ALA A 139 -7.54 -15.23 7.45
CA ALA A 139 -8.75 -15.69 6.76
C ALA A 139 -9.35 -14.60 5.84
N LEU A 140 -9.38 -13.35 6.29
CA LEU A 140 -9.90 -12.24 5.49
C LEU A 140 -9.04 -11.98 4.24
N ILE A 141 -7.71 -11.96 4.39
CA ILE A 141 -6.80 -11.70 3.28
C ILE A 141 -6.77 -12.88 2.30
N THR A 142 -6.76 -14.12 2.79
CA THR A 142 -6.85 -15.31 1.94
C THR A 142 -8.16 -15.35 1.17
N ALA A 143 -9.30 -15.06 1.82
CA ALA A 143 -10.59 -15.03 1.11
C ALA A 143 -10.63 -13.97 0.01
N PHE A 144 -10.01 -12.80 0.24
CA PHE A 144 -9.88 -11.78 -0.80
C PHE A 144 -9.01 -12.28 -1.97
N ILE A 145 -7.86 -12.88 -1.69
CA ILE A 145 -6.98 -13.45 -2.72
C ILE A 145 -7.71 -14.53 -3.53
N ASP A 146 -8.36 -15.48 -2.87
CA ASP A 146 -9.10 -16.57 -3.52
C ASP A 146 -10.21 -16.04 -4.44
N GLN A 147 -10.92 -14.99 -4.02
CA GLN A 147 -11.95 -14.35 -4.84
C GLN A 147 -11.35 -13.68 -6.08
N GLU A 148 -10.23 -12.96 -5.91
CA GLU A 148 -9.56 -12.24 -6.99
C GLU A 148 -8.81 -13.16 -7.98
N GLU A 149 -8.59 -14.43 -7.63
CA GLU A 149 -8.06 -15.45 -8.54
C GLU A 149 -9.10 -16.00 -9.53
N ASP A 150 -10.40 -15.96 -9.20
CA ASP A 150 -11.47 -16.57 -10.01
C ASP A 150 -11.90 -15.68 -11.20
N ASP A 151 -11.98 -14.37 -11.00
CA ASP A 151 -12.38 -13.37 -12.02
C ASP A 151 -11.95 -11.95 -11.61
N GLY A 152 -10.67 -11.79 -11.25
CA GLY A 152 -10.19 -10.55 -10.66
C GLY A 152 -8.71 -10.28 -10.90
N TRP A 153 -8.10 -9.55 -9.96
CA TRP A 153 -6.72 -9.08 -10.07
C TRP A 153 -5.68 -10.19 -10.27
N PHE A 154 -5.96 -11.43 -9.83
CA PHE A 154 -5.04 -12.55 -9.88
C PHE A 154 -5.40 -13.63 -10.91
N GLU A 155 -6.34 -13.39 -11.83
CA GLU A 155 -6.74 -14.37 -12.87
C GLU A 155 -5.52 -14.96 -13.64
N HIS A 156 -4.46 -14.16 -13.79
CA HIS A 156 -3.24 -14.55 -14.51
C HIS A 156 -2.07 -14.98 -13.61
N CYS A 157 -2.25 -14.98 -12.28
CA CYS A 157 -1.26 -15.47 -11.32
C CYS A 157 -1.87 -16.28 -10.16
N PRO A 158 -2.75 -17.27 -10.46
CA PRO A 158 -3.40 -18.06 -9.42
C PRO A 158 -2.40 -18.92 -8.64
N GLY A 159 -2.62 -19.04 -7.33
CA GLY A 159 -1.82 -19.85 -6.42
C GLY A 159 -0.44 -19.27 -6.10
N VAL A 160 -0.16 -18.02 -6.45
CA VAL A 160 1.12 -17.36 -6.15
C VAL A 160 1.13 -16.80 -4.73
N LEU A 161 0.06 -16.13 -4.32
CA LEU A 161 -0.11 -15.57 -2.98
C LEU A 161 -1.05 -16.47 -2.14
N GLY A 162 -1.06 -16.26 -0.83
CA GLY A 162 -1.96 -17.02 0.05
C GLY A 162 -1.51 -18.45 0.36
N GLN A 163 -0.33 -18.86 -0.13
CA GLN A 163 0.23 -20.19 0.13
C GLN A 163 1.00 -20.22 1.47
N PRO A 164 0.95 -21.33 2.22
CA PRO A 164 1.75 -21.52 3.43
C PRO A 164 3.24 -21.79 3.16
#